data_AF-A0A8J7NA26-F1
#
_entry.id   AF-A0A8J7NA26-F1
#
_cell.length_a   1.000
_cell.length_b   1.000
_cell.length_c   1.000
_cell.angle_alpha   90.00
_cell.angle_beta   90.00
_cell.angle_gamma   90.00
#
_symmetry.space_group_name_H-M   'P 1'
#
loop_
_entity.id
_entity.type
_entity.pdbx_description
1 polymer ?
#
loop_
_entity_poly.entity_id
_entity_poly.type
_entity_poly.pdbx_seq_one_letter_code
_entity_poly.pdbx_strand_id
1 'polypeptide(L)'
;MYKLVVVVRDDLKLSKGKLCAQVSHAVLNCFISQKDVKLTKKWLDEGAKKIVLKCKDKGELLALTQKAEKARLTNSLVIDAGLTEVPPGTATCLGIGPEREEKIDKITGDLSAL
;
A
#
# COMPACT_ATOMS: atom_id res chain seq x y z
N MET A 1 1.88 17.42 -6.01
CA MET A 1 1.73 16.69 -4.74
C MET A 1 2.10 15.23 -4.95
N TYR A 2 2.76 14.62 -3.98
CA TYR A 2 3.15 13.22 -3.94
C TYR A 2 2.43 12.52 -2.79
N LYS A 3 2.12 11.24 -2.97
CA LYS A 3 1.52 10.42 -1.91
C LYS A 3 2.00 8.99 -1.98
N LEU A 4 1.75 8.26 -0.90
CA LEU A 4 1.81 6.80 -0.83
C LEU A 4 0.42 6.31 -0.41
N VAL A 5 -0.11 5.33 -1.12
CA VAL A 5 -1.39 4.70 -0.78
C VAL A 5 -1.12 3.30 -0.24
N VAL A 6 -1.80 2.93 0.85
CA VAL A 6 -1.85 1.56 1.33
C VAL A 6 -3.28 1.05 1.20
N VAL A 7 -3.48 0.01 0.40
CA VAL A 7 -4.78 -0.65 0.23
C VAL A 7 -4.81 -1.88 1.14
N VAL A 8 -5.78 -1.93 2.04
CA VAL A 8 -5.94 -3.03 3.01
C VAL A 8 -7.15 -3.88 2.66
N ARG A 9 -7.04 -5.19 2.90
CA ARG A 9 -8.17 -6.11 2.79
C ARG A 9 -9.18 -5.93 3.92
N ASP A 10 -10.39 -5.51 3.59
CA ASP A 10 -11.48 -5.33 4.55
C ASP A 10 -12.07 -6.67 5.04
N ASP A 11 -11.97 -7.74 4.25
CA ASP A 11 -12.48 -9.07 4.62
C ASP A 11 -11.72 -9.72 5.77
N LEU A 12 -10.48 -9.31 6.05
CA LEU A 12 -9.66 -9.88 7.12
C LEU A 12 -10.04 -9.40 8.52
N LYS A 13 -10.81 -8.31 8.65
CA LYS A 13 -11.26 -7.73 9.93
C LYS A 13 -10.15 -7.67 10.99
N LEU A 14 -8.97 -7.23 10.56
CA LEU A 14 -7.76 -7.14 11.41
C LEU A 14 -8.00 -6.25 12.63
N SER A 15 -7.38 -6.58 13.76
CA SER A 15 -7.35 -5.66 14.89
C SER A 15 -6.66 -4.34 14.51
N LYS A 16 -6.96 -3.27 15.24
CA LYS A 16 -6.34 -1.96 15.01
C LYS A 16 -4.81 -2.03 15.09
N GLY A 17 -4.28 -2.79 16.04
CA GLY A 17 -2.83 -2.98 16.19
C GLY A 17 -2.23 -3.70 14.99
N LYS A 18 -2.87 -4.78 14.55
CA LYS A 18 -2.41 -5.55 13.39
C LYS A 18 -2.46 -4.72 12.11
N LEU A 19 -3.56 -3.99 11.89
CA LEU A 19 -3.71 -3.05 10.78
C LEU A 19 -2.56 -2.05 10.73
N CYS A 20 -2.27 -1.37 11.85
CA CYS A 20 -1.17 -0.40 11.93
C CYS A 20 0.19 -1.02 11.58
N ALA A 21 0.46 -2.24 12.07
CA ALA A 21 1.69 -2.96 11.74
C ALA A 21 1.78 -3.26 10.23
N GLN A 22 0.74 -3.82 9.62
CA GLN A 22 0.73 -4.16 8.19
C GLN A 22 0.89 -2.91 7.32
N VAL A 23 0.18 -1.83 7.64
CA VAL A 23 0.33 -0.54 6.94
C VAL A 23 1.75 0.00 7.07
N SER A 24 2.35 -0.10 8.26
CA SER A 24 3.74 0.35 8.49
C SER A 24 4.75 -0.45 7.68
N HIS A 25 4.57 -1.78 7.59
CA HIS A 25 5.38 -2.63 6.72
C HIS A 25 5.27 -2.23 5.24
N ALA A 26 4.05 -2.00 4.75
CA ALA A 26 3.83 -1.59 3.36
C ALA A 26 4.54 -0.27 3.04
N VAL A 27 4.42 0.72 3.92
CA VAL A 27 5.05 2.04 3.78
C VAL A 27 6.58 1.91 3.77
N LEU A 28 7.15 1.19 4.73
CA LEU A 28 8.60 1.01 4.85
C LEU A 28 9.18 0.30 3.63
N ASN A 29 8.54 -0.79 3.18
CA ASN A 29 8.99 -1.54 2.01
C ASN A 29 8.95 -0.69 0.74
N CYS A 30 7.88 0.09 0.55
CA CYS A 30 7.77 1.03 -0.56
C CYS A 30 8.85 2.12 -0.51
N PHE A 31 9.11 2.68 0.66
CA PHE A 31 10.14 3.69 0.85
C PHE A 31 11.54 3.15 0.50
N ILE A 32 11.91 1.96 1.01
CA ILE A 32 13.21 1.32 0.75
C ILE A 32 13.35 0.92 -0.72
N SER A 33 12.25 0.49 -1.36
CA SER A 33 12.26 0.03 -2.75
C SER A 33 12.26 1.17 -3.77
N GLN A 34 11.95 2.41 -3.35
CA GLN A 34 11.91 3.56 -4.24
C GLN A 34 13.32 4.03 -4.60
N LYS A 35 13.68 3.89 -5.88
CA LYS A 35 15.01 4.23 -6.40
C LYS A 35 15.16 5.72 -6.76
N ASP A 36 14.06 6.42 -7.03
CA ASP A 36 14.10 7.86 -7.32
C ASP A 36 14.21 8.67 -6.02
N VAL A 37 15.45 8.97 -5.64
CA VAL A 37 15.76 9.76 -4.44
C VAL A 37 15.17 11.17 -4.50
N LYS A 38 15.08 11.80 -5.67
CA LYS A 38 14.52 13.15 -5.81
C LYS A 38 13.01 13.13 -5.58
N LEU A 39 12.33 12.12 -6.12
CA LEU A 39 10.91 11.90 -5.89
C LEU A 39 10.65 11.64 -4.40
N THR A 40 11.40 10.73 -3.78
CA THR A 40 11.26 10.42 -2.35
C THR A 40 11.49 11.65 -1.49
N LYS A 41 12.51 12.45 -1.80
CA LYS A 41 12.77 13.71 -1.10
C LYS A 41 11.58 14.68 -1.20
N LYS A 42 11.01 14.87 -2.40
CA LYS A 42 9.82 15.73 -2.56
C LYS A 42 8.63 15.23 -1.74
N TRP A 43 8.38 13.92 -1.73
CA TRP A 43 7.32 13.36 -0.91
C TRP A 43 7.56 13.59 0.58
N LEU A 44 8.80 13.45 1.06
CA LEU A 44 9.16 13.75 2.45
C LEU A 44 9.00 15.24 2.78
N ASP A 45 9.48 16.13 1.90
CA ASP A 45 9.39 17.59 2.04
C ASP A 45 7.92 18.06 2.05
N GLU A 46 7.02 17.33 1.38
CA GLU A 46 5.57 17.53 1.40
C GLU A 46 4.87 16.87 2.62
N GLY A 47 5.61 16.43 3.64
CA GLY A 47 5.06 15.85 4.87
C GLY A 47 4.76 14.35 4.77
N ALA A 48 5.27 13.67 3.74
CA ALA A 48 5.15 12.23 3.54
C ALA A 48 3.70 11.73 3.59
N LYS A 49 2.80 12.36 2.80
CA LYS A 49 1.37 12.04 2.75
C LYS A 49 1.13 10.54 2.52
N LYS A 50 0.35 9.92 3.41
CA LYS A 50 -0.08 8.52 3.34
C LYS A 50 -1.60 8.46 3.38
N ILE A 51 -2.20 7.65 2.51
CA ILE A 51 -3.64 7.41 2.50
C ILE A 51 -3.88 5.93 2.65
N VAL A 52 -4.76 5.54 3.57
CA VAL A 52 -5.15 4.14 3.77
C VAL A 52 -6.53 3.93 3.16
N LEU A 53 -6.61 3.04 2.19
CA LEU A 53 -7.84 2.67 1.46
C LEU A 53 -8.16 1.21 1.74
N LYS A 54 -9.37 0.80 1.37
CA LYS A 54 -9.79 -0.61 1.45
C LYS A 54 -10.11 -1.22 0.11
N CYS A 55 -9.81 -2.51 0.01
CA CYS A 55 -10.30 -3.42 -1.02
C CYS A 55 -11.13 -4.53 -0.36
N LYS A 56 -12.03 -5.13 -1.14
CA LYS A 56 -12.99 -6.11 -0.65
C LYS A 56 -12.33 -7.44 -0.26
N ASP A 57 -11.36 -7.91 -1.03
CA ASP A 57 -10.80 -9.26 -0.90
C ASP A 57 -9.38 -9.39 -1.50
N LYS A 58 -8.80 -10.59 -1.38
CA LYS A 58 -7.49 -10.94 -1.96
C LYS A 58 -7.45 -10.78 -3.47
N GLY A 59 -8.52 -11.10 -4.18
CA GLY A 59 -8.58 -11.03 -5.64
C GLY A 59 -8.43 -9.59 -6.13
N GLU A 60 -9.16 -8.66 -5.51
CA GLU A 60 -9.02 -7.23 -5.78
C GLU A 60 -7.64 -6.70 -5.42
N LEU A 61 -7.10 -7.10 -4.26
CA LEU A 61 -5.75 -6.71 -3.83
C LEU A 61 -4.70 -7.11 -4.88
N LEU A 62 -4.74 -8.35 -5.37
CA LEU A 62 -3.80 -8.85 -6.38
C LEU A 62 -3.99 -8.18 -7.75
N ALA A 63 -5.23 -7.87 -8.13
CA ALA A 63 -5.50 -7.10 -9.35
C ALA A 63 -4.89 -5.69 -9.28
N LEU A 64 -4.97 -5.03 -8.12
CA LEU A 64 -4.32 -3.74 -7.88
C LEU A 64 -2.79 -3.85 -7.92
N THR A 65 -2.20 -4.91 -7.36
CA THR A 65 -0.76 -5.19 -7.47
C THR A 65 -0.32 -5.25 -8.94
N GLN A 66 -1.02 -6.04 -9.76
CA GLN A 66 -0.71 -6.15 -11.19
C GLN A 66 -0.86 -4.83 -11.93
N LYS A 67 -1.86 -4.01 -11.59
CA LYS A 67 -2.02 -2.65 -12.16
C LYS A 67 -0.83 -1.75 -11.80
N ALA A 68 -0.38 -1.79 -10.55
CA ALA A 68 0.78 -1.01 -10.09
C ALA A 68 2.08 -1.44 -10.77
N GLU A 69 2.32 -2.74 -10.91
CA GLU A 69 3.46 -3.32 -11.63
C GLU A 69 3.46 -2.91 -13.11
N LYS A 70 2.31 -3.04 -13.80
CA LYS A 70 2.16 -2.62 -15.21
C LYS A 70 2.41 -1.14 -15.39
N ALA A 71 1.99 -0.31 -14.43
CA ALA A 71 2.25 1.13 -14.42
C ALA A 71 3.68 1.49 -13.99
N ARG A 72 4.53 0.49 -13.67
CA ARG A 72 5.91 0.64 -13.17
C ARG A 72 5.99 1.54 -11.93
N LEU A 73 4.98 1.45 -11.07
CA LEU A 73 4.99 2.12 -9.78
C LEU A 73 5.67 1.23 -8.75
N THR A 74 6.50 1.84 -7.90
CA THR A 74 6.99 1.18 -6.69
C THR A 74 5.78 0.72 -5.88
N ASN A 75 5.76 -0.56 -5.52
CA ASN A 75 4.69 -1.16 -4.75
C ASN A 75 5.23 -2.30 -3.89
N SER A 76 4.49 -2.66 -2.85
CA SER A 76 4.86 -3.77 -1.97
C SER A 76 3.61 -4.48 -1.47
N LEU A 77 3.45 -5.74 -1.89
CA LEU A 77 2.46 -6.65 -1.31
C LEU A 77 2.98 -7.17 0.02
N VAL A 78 2.25 -6.90 1.10
CA VAL A 78 2.59 -7.39 2.43
C VAL A 78 1.89 -8.73 2.66
N ILE A 79 2.70 -9.71 3.05
CA ILE A 79 2.26 -11.07 3.38
C ILE A 79 2.57 -11.28 4.86
N ASP A 80 1.55 -11.65 5.63
CA ASP A 80 1.74 -11.92 7.04
C ASP A 80 2.49 -13.25 7.22
N ALA A 81 3.55 -13.22 8.03
CA ALA A 81 4.32 -14.42 8.36
C ALA A 81 3.55 -15.40 9.26
N GLY A 82 2.35 -15.05 9.73
CA GLY A 82 1.49 -15.94 10.51
C GLY A 82 1.90 -16.08 11.96
N LEU A 83 2.53 -15.05 12.52
CA LEU A 83 2.86 -14.98 13.96
C LEU A 83 1.69 -14.46 14.80
N THR A 84 0.51 -14.24 14.21
CA THR A 84 -0.64 -13.52 14.82
C THR A 84 -2.00 -13.92 14.18
N GLU A 85 -3.02 -13.06 14.34
CA GLU A 85 -4.46 -13.13 14.00
C GLU A 85 -4.90 -13.72 12.64
N VAL A 86 -4.01 -13.95 11.66
CA VAL A 86 -4.35 -14.51 10.34
C VAL A 86 -3.43 -15.68 9.97
N PRO A 87 -3.88 -16.62 9.11
CA PRO A 87 -3.04 -17.73 8.69
C PRO A 87 -1.72 -17.25 8.06
N PRO A 88 -0.61 -17.96 8.30
CA PRO A 88 0.65 -17.71 7.61
C PRO A 88 0.49 -17.66 6.09
N GLY A 89 1.16 -16.71 5.44
CA GLY A 89 1.07 -16.54 3.99
C GLY A 89 -0.14 -15.72 3.52
N THR A 90 -0.90 -15.13 4.45
CA THR A 90 -2.03 -14.25 4.10
C THR A 90 -1.53 -12.92 3.57
N ALA A 91 -1.84 -12.60 2.30
CA ALA A 91 -1.67 -11.24 1.78
C ALA A 91 -2.66 -10.30 2.47
N THR A 92 -2.16 -9.27 3.15
CA THR A 92 -2.96 -8.38 4.03
C THR A 92 -3.22 -7.02 3.41
N CYS A 93 -2.19 -6.41 2.82
CA CYS A 93 -2.28 -5.08 2.23
C CYS A 93 -1.23 -4.87 1.13
N LEU A 94 -1.40 -3.80 0.37
CA LEU A 94 -0.54 -3.40 -0.74
C LEU A 94 -0.17 -1.93 -0.55
N GLY A 95 1.12 -1.63 -0.47
CA GLY A 95 1.62 -0.27 -0.61
C GLY A 95 1.85 0.09 -2.07
N ILE A 96 1.54 1.33 -2.48
CA ILE A 96 1.81 1.89 -3.81
C ILE A 96 2.39 3.30 -3.63
N GLY A 97 3.54 3.54 -4.25
CA GLY A 97 4.26 4.81 -4.19
C GLY A 97 5.53 4.75 -3.32
N PRO A 98 6.05 5.90 -2.84
CA PRO A 98 5.52 7.23 -3.13
C PRO A 98 5.60 7.56 -4.63
N GLU A 99 4.64 8.34 -5.11
CA GLU A 99 4.58 8.86 -6.49
C GLU A 99 3.59 10.04 -6.57
N ARG A 100 3.60 10.79 -7.67
CA ARG A 100 2.58 11.80 -8.01
C ARG A 100 1.17 11.23 -7.87
N GLU A 101 0.29 12.01 -7.24
CA GLU A 101 -1.07 11.57 -6.94
C GLU A 101 -1.82 11.09 -8.18
N GLU A 102 -1.73 11.84 -9.28
CA GLU A 102 -2.36 11.55 -10.57
C GLU A 102 -2.04 10.15 -11.12
N LYS A 103 -0.83 9.62 -10.86
CA LYS A 103 -0.46 8.27 -11.31
C LYS A 103 -1.03 7.19 -10.41
N ILE A 104 -1.07 7.44 -9.11
CA ILE A 104 -1.64 6.51 -8.12
C ILE A 104 -3.17 6.46 -8.27
N ASP A 105 -3.82 7.60 -8.51
CA ASP A 105 -5.27 7.71 -8.63
C ASP A 105 -5.84 6.98 -9.85
N LYS A 106 -5.06 6.79 -10.91
CA LYS A 106 -5.43 5.91 -12.05
C LYS A 106 -5.66 4.46 -11.62
N ILE A 107 -5.15 4.05 -10.46
CA ILE A 107 -5.24 2.68 -9.96
C ILE A 107 -6.21 2.61 -8.77
N THR A 108 -6.16 3.61 -7.89
CA THR A 108 -6.86 3.57 -6.59
C THR A 108 -7.98 4.59 -6.43
N GLY A 109 -8.28 5.40 -7.46
CA GLY A 109 -9.21 6.52 -7.37
C GLY A 109 -10.66 6.12 -7.03
N ASP A 110 -11.06 4.90 -7.38
CA ASP A 110 -12.41 4.37 -7.11
C ASP A 110 -12.52 3.67 -5.75
N LEU A 111 -11.42 3.53 -5.01
CA LEU A 111 -11.41 2.88 -3.70
C LEU A 111 -11.82 3.86 -2.61
N SER A 112 -12.54 3.34 -1.62
CA SER A 112 -12.94 4.11 -0.44
C SER A 112 -11.83 4.10 0.63
N ALA A 113 -11.82 5.13 1.47
CA ALA A 113 -11.01 5.14 2.68
C ALA A 113 -11.36 3.94 3.57
N LEU A 114 -10.33 3.37 4.22
CA LEU A 114 -10.49 2.23 5.13
C LEU A 114 -11.42 2.59 6.29
#